data_AF-A0A8T3R3U0-F1
#
_entry.id   AF-A0A8T3R3U0-F1
#
_cell.length_a   1.000
_cell.length_b   1.000
_cell.length_c   1.000
_cell.angle_alpha   90.00
_cell.angle_beta   90.00
_cell.angle_gamma   90.00
#
_symmetry.space_group_name_H-M   'P 1'
#
loop_
_entity.id
_entity.type
_entity.pdbx_description
1 polymer ?
#
loop_
_entity_poly.entity_id
_entity_poly.type
_entity_poly.pdbx_seq_one_letter_code
_entity_poly.pdbx_strand_id
1 'polypeptide(L)'
;MLEPLRTLGEADWPLPTDCTAWDVRAMLGHLVGAVEGFARPPEMFHQYRAGAKLVRAGRTDGTRPVDGGNAVQVAERADATTSELIARYEVVIPRALRWRRRLRWIPASMDDDGGRFSMRELYDVVLTRDIWIHRVDISRATGRAMILTPP
;
A
#
# COMPACT_ATOMS: atom_id res chain seq x y z
N MET A 1 7.81 6.59 6.50
CA MET A 1 7.29 6.69 5.12
C MET A 1 6.96 8.12 4.72
N LEU A 2 6.23 8.89 5.53
CA LEU A 2 5.84 10.27 5.17
C LEU A 2 7.01 11.22 4.86
N GLU A 3 8.07 11.19 5.67
CA GLU A 3 9.15 12.18 5.54
C GLU A 3 9.87 12.12 4.18
N PRO A 4 10.35 10.96 3.67
CA PRO A 4 10.88 10.87 2.31
C PRO A 4 9.93 11.37 1.23
N LEU A 5 8.62 11.06 1.34
CA LEU A 5 7.61 11.47 0.34
C LEU A 5 7.47 12.99 0.23
N ARG A 6 7.65 13.73 1.32
CA ARG A 6 7.59 15.21 1.35
C ARG A 6 8.79 15.87 0.67
N THR A 7 9.87 15.13 0.46
CA THR A 7 11.09 15.62 -0.21
C THR A 7 11.08 15.40 -1.72
N LEU A 8 10.07 14.71 -2.26
CA LEU A 8 9.94 14.42 -3.69
C LEU A 8 9.52 15.68 -4.46
N GLY A 9 10.19 15.95 -5.57
CA GLY A 9 9.83 16.98 -6.55
C GLY A 9 8.99 16.40 -7.69
N GLU A 10 8.50 17.28 -8.57
CA GLU A 10 7.62 16.88 -9.69
C GLU A 10 8.24 15.81 -10.60
N ALA A 11 9.55 15.91 -10.85
CA ALA A 11 10.28 14.98 -11.71
C ALA A 11 10.48 13.57 -11.10
N ASP A 12 10.27 13.40 -9.79
CA ASP A 12 10.47 12.11 -9.11
C ASP A 12 9.25 11.17 -9.27
N TRP A 13 8.06 11.75 -9.38
CA TRP A 13 6.79 11.02 -9.41
C TRP A 13 6.62 10.05 -10.59
N PRO A 14 7.03 10.39 -11.84
CA PRO A 14 6.92 9.47 -12.96
C PRO A 14 8.08 8.46 -13.06
N LEU A 15 9.03 8.45 -12.12
CA LEU A 15 10.16 7.51 -12.16
C LEU A 15 9.68 6.08 -11.93
N PRO A 16 10.18 5.10 -12.70
CA PRO A 16 9.79 3.69 -12.54
C PRO A 16 10.33 3.14 -11.22
N THR A 17 9.58 2.21 -10.60
CA THR A 17 10.03 1.46 -9.43
C THR A 17 10.45 0.04 -9.79
N ASP A 18 11.09 -0.67 -8.85
CA ASP A 18 11.38 -2.11 -9.00
C ASP A 18 10.09 -2.95 -9.11
N CYS A 19 8.98 -2.45 -8.59
CA CYS A 19 7.64 -2.95 -8.93
C CYS A 19 7.26 -2.38 -10.30
N THR A 20 7.64 -3.08 -11.37
CA THR A 20 7.60 -2.58 -12.75
C THR A 20 6.22 -2.14 -13.25
N ALA A 21 5.14 -2.54 -12.57
CA ALA A 21 3.79 -2.08 -12.85
C ALA A 21 3.58 -0.60 -12.49
N TRP A 22 4.38 -0.04 -11.58
CA TRP A 22 4.10 1.24 -10.93
C TRP A 22 5.31 2.18 -10.96
N ASP A 23 5.03 3.44 -11.29
CA ASP A 23 5.90 4.57 -10.98
C ASP A 23 5.75 4.97 -9.50
N VAL A 24 6.59 5.90 -9.04
CA VAL A 24 6.56 6.39 -7.65
C VAL A 24 5.18 6.97 -7.28
N ARG A 25 4.48 7.59 -8.24
CA ARG A 25 3.14 8.14 -8.04
C ARG A 25 2.09 7.06 -7.80
N ALA A 26 2.09 6.00 -8.60
CA ALA A 26 1.20 4.86 -8.45
C ALA A 26 1.51 4.11 -7.15
N MET A 27 2.79 3.96 -6.80
CA MET A 27 3.22 3.40 -5.51
C MET A 27 2.64 4.19 -4.32
N LEU A 28 2.66 5.53 -4.38
CA LEU A 28 1.99 6.35 -3.36
C LEU A 28 0.47 6.09 -3.34
N GLY A 29 -0.18 5.99 -4.50
CA GLY A 29 -1.60 5.64 -4.60
C GLY A 29 -1.94 4.31 -3.91
N HIS A 30 -1.13 3.28 -4.14
CA HIS A 30 -1.21 1.98 -3.47
C HIS A 30 -1.08 2.14 -1.94
N LEU A 31 -0.02 2.79 -1.47
CA LEU A 31 0.23 2.99 -0.04
C LEU A 31 -0.93 3.70 0.67
N VAL A 32 -1.47 4.77 0.07
CA VAL A 32 -2.63 5.49 0.61
C VAL A 32 -3.85 4.58 0.66
N GLY A 33 -4.14 3.87 -0.44
CA GLY A 33 -5.29 2.97 -0.51
C GLY A 33 -5.22 1.81 0.47
N ALA A 34 -4.06 1.19 0.62
CA ALA A 34 -3.84 0.13 1.59
C ALA A 34 -4.10 0.62 3.02
N VAL A 35 -3.56 1.79 3.39
CA VAL A 35 -3.73 2.34 4.74
C VAL A 35 -5.17 2.79 4.99
N GLU A 36 -5.87 3.34 4.00
CA GLU A 36 -7.29 3.63 4.08
C GLU A 36 -8.13 2.37 4.30
N GLY A 37 -7.81 1.28 3.60
CA GLY A 37 -8.42 -0.04 3.81
C GLY A 37 -8.21 -0.54 5.24
N PHE A 38 -6.98 -0.52 5.75
CA PHE A 38 -6.69 -0.95 7.13
C PHE A 38 -7.31 -0.05 8.20
N ALA A 39 -7.58 1.21 7.90
CA ALA A 39 -8.25 2.13 8.80
C ALA A 39 -9.79 1.99 8.79
N ARG A 40 -10.37 1.43 7.72
CA ARG A 40 -11.82 1.42 7.48
C ARG A 40 -12.25 0.08 6.86
N PRO A 41 -12.84 -0.84 7.65
CA PRO A 41 -13.31 -2.13 7.13
C PRO A 41 -14.22 -2.05 5.89
N PRO A 42 -15.16 -1.09 5.77
CA PRO A 42 -15.96 -0.94 4.56
C PRO A 42 -15.12 -0.61 3.31
N GLU A 43 -14.08 0.21 3.46
CA GLU A 43 -13.16 0.55 2.37
C GLU A 43 -12.38 -0.69 1.93
N MET A 44 -11.85 -1.46 2.89
CA MET A 44 -11.18 -2.73 2.58
C MET A 44 -12.11 -3.69 1.84
N PHE A 45 -13.36 -3.84 2.29
CA PHE A 45 -14.34 -4.69 1.59
C PHE A 45 -14.64 -4.19 0.18
N HIS A 46 -14.79 -2.87 -0.01
CA HIS A 46 -14.96 -2.25 -1.32
C HIS A 46 -13.79 -2.56 -2.25
N GLN A 47 -12.55 -2.32 -1.80
CA GLN A 47 -11.34 -2.58 -2.58
C GLN A 47 -11.26 -4.04 -3.05
N TYR A 48 -11.49 -5.01 -2.17
CA TYR A 48 -11.46 -6.43 -2.55
C TYR A 48 -12.63 -6.82 -3.48
N ARG A 49 -13.83 -6.26 -3.27
CA ARG A 49 -14.99 -6.53 -4.13
C ARG A 49 -14.83 -5.95 -5.53
N ALA A 50 -14.34 -4.72 -5.64
CA ALA A 50 -14.03 -4.09 -6.91
C ALA A 50 -12.83 -4.78 -7.59
N GLY A 51 -11.81 -5.15 -6.81
CA GLY A 51 -10.62 -5.85 -7.28
C GLY A 51 -10.95 -7.21 -7.87
N ALA A 52 -11.86 -7.97 -7.27
CA ALA A 52 -12.34 -9.23 -7.82
C ALA A 52 -12.95 -9.08 -9.23
N LYS A 53 -13.55 -7.93 -9.55
CA LYS A 53 -14.04 -7.65 -10.91
C LYS A 53 -12.90 -7.38 -11.88
N LEU A 54 -11.86 -6.68 -11.45
CA LEU A 54 -10.67 -6.40 -12.28
C LEU A 54 -9.91 -7.69 -12.60
N VAL A 55 -9.71 -8.56 -11.61
CA VAL A 55 -9.08 -9.87 -11.78
C VAL A 55 -9.85 -10.72 -12.78
N ARG A 56 -11.18 -10.82 -12.64
CA ARG A 56 -12.03 -11.58 -13.58
C ARG A 56 -11.99 -11.03 -15.00
N ALA A 57 -11.75 -9.74 -15.16
CA ALA A 57 -11.63 -9.09 -16.46
C ALA A 57 -10.20 -9.14 -17.04
N GLY A 58 -9.23 -9.76 -16.35
CA GLY A 58 -7.83 -9.80 -16.79
C GLY A 58 -7.15 -8.43 -16.79
N ARG A 59 -7.57 -7.53 -15.91
CA ARG A 59 -7.10 -6.13 -15.83
C ARG A 59 -6.11 -5.91 -14.68
N THR A 60 -5.41 -6.95 -14.28
CA THR A 60 -4.47 -6.97 -13.14
C THR A 60 -3.24 -7.80 -13.53
N ASP A 61 -2.08 -7.45 -13.00
CA ASP A 61 -0.82 -8.16 -13.28
C ASP A 61 -0.73 -9.54 -12.59
N GLY A 62 -1.72 -9.87 -11.75
CA GLY A 62 -1.85 -11.16 -11.08
C GLY A 62 -3.31 -11.55 -10.90
N THR A 63 -3.55 -12.76 -10.39
CA THR A 63 -4.88 -13.38 -10.29
C THR A 63 -5.38 -13.49 -8.84
N ARG A 64 -4.61 -13.06 -7.85
CA ARG A 64 -4.99 -13.16 -6.44
C ARG A 64 -5.92 -12.01 -6.05
N PRO A 65 -6.75 -12.19 -5.01
CA PRO A 65 -7.58 -11.11 -4.48
C PRO A 65 -6.80 -9.85 -4.12
N VAL A 66 -5.57 -10.00 -3.62
CA VAL A 66 -4.68 -8.87 -3.28
C VAL A 66 -4.26 -8.07 -4.52
N ASP A 67 -4.00 -8.73 -5.65
CA ASP A 67 -3.61 -8.06 -6.90
C ASP A 67 -4.76 -7.16 -7.39
N GLY A 68 -5.99 -7.66 -7.29
CA GLY A 68 -7.20 -6.88 -7.56
C GLY A 68 -7.37 -5.70 -6.60
N GLY A 69 -7.18 -5.91 -5.30
CA GLY A 69 -7.26 -4.85 -4.30
C GLY A 69 -6.23 -3.75 -4.56
N ASN A 70 -4.98 -4.13 -4.84
CA ASN A 70 -3.89 -3.22 -5.16
C ASN A 70 -4.21 -2.40 -6.43
N ALA A 71 -4.73 -3.04 -7.48
CA ALA A 71 -5.13 -2.34 -8.69
C ALA A 71 -6.23 -1.29 -8.44
N VAL A 72 -7.23 -1.60 -7.58
CA VAL A 72 -8.25 -0.63 -7.18
C VAL A 72 -7.64 0.54 -6.41
N GLN A 73 -6.72 0.26 -5.49
CA GLN A 73 -6.06 1.29 -4.70
C GLN A 73 -5.37 2.31 -5.60
N VAL A 74 -4.59 1.85 -6.58
CA VAL A 74 -3.92 2.72 -7.57
C VAL A 74 -4.94 3.46 -8.44
N ALA A 75 -5.89 2.73 -9.05
CA ALA A 75 -6.81 3.29 -10.03
C ALA A 75 -7.75 4.36 -9.44
N GLU A 76 -8.35 4.12 -8.27
CA GLU A 76 -9.28 5.07 -7.65
C GLU A 76 -8.58 6.31 -7.05
N ARG A 77 -7.25 6.32 -7.06
CA ARG A 77 -6.43 7.43 -6.59
C ARG A 77 -5.66 8.09 -7.73
N ALA A 78 -5.90 7.71 -8.99
CA ALA A 78 -5.16 8.24 -10.14
C ALA A 78 -5.34 9.77 -10.31
N ASP A 79 -6.56 10.28 -10.11
CA ASP A 79 -6.89 11.69 -10.35
C ASP A 79 -6.45 12.64 -9.23
N ALA A 80 -6.00 12.12 -8.09
CA ALA A 80 -5.53 12.94 -6.97
C ALA A 80 -4.15 13.54 -7.25
N THR A 81 -3.90 14.75 -6.79
CA THR A 81 -2.55 15.31 -6.75
C THR A 81 -1.69 14.57 -5.71
N THR A 82 -0.37 14.64 -5.88
CA THR A 82 0.59 14.03 -4.93
C THR A 82 0.48 14.64 -3.54
N SER A 83 0.24 15.95 -3.45
CA SER A 83 0.01 16.65 -2.19
C SER A 83 -1.28 16.20 -1.49
N GLU A 84 -2.38 16.01 -2.23
CA GLU A 84 -3.62 15.45 -1.67
C GLU A 84 -3.41 14.03 -1.14
N LEU A 85 -2.66 13.19 -1.84
CA LEU A 85 -2.36 11.84 -1.38
C LEU A 85 -1.50 11.84 -0.12
N ILE A 86 -0.46 12.68 -0.04
CA ILE A 86 0.37 12.80 1.16
C ILE A 86 -0.48 13.28 2.34
N ALA A 87 -1.33 14.29 2.14
CA ALA A 87 -2.22 14.81 3.17
C ALA A 87 -3.22 13.74 3.67
N ARG A 88 -3.84 13.00 2.74
CA ARG A 88 -4.72 11.87 3.08
C ARG A 88 -3.96 10.82 3.90
N TYR A 89 -2.75 10.48 3.46
CA TYR A 89 -1.92 9.47 4.11
C TYR A 89 -1.65 9.82 5.57
N GLU A 90 -1.19 11.05 5.82
CA GLU A 90 -0.90 11.58 7.15
C GLU A 90 -2.11 11.50 8.08
N VAL A 91 -3.29 11.89 7.58
CA VAL A 91 -4.54 11.86 8.36
C VAL A 91 -4.97 10.43 8.71
N VAL A 92 -4.77 9.46 7.81
CA VAL A 92 -5.30 8.10 7.99
C VAL A 92 -4.40 7.18 8.83
N ILE A 93 -3.08 7.40 8.82
CA ILE A 93 -2.09 6.54 9.51
C ILE A 93 -2.45 6.28 10.99
N PRO A 94 -2.77 7.29 11.83
CA PRO A 94 -3.05 7.04 13.24
C PRO A 94 -4.23 6.08 13.45
N ARG A 95 -5.24 6.15 12.57
CA ARG A 95 -6.40 5.26 12.62
C ARG A 95 -6.03 3.85 12.18
N ALA A 96 -5.28 3.70 11.09
CA ALA A 96 -4.81 2.39 10.62
C ALA A 96 -3.99 1.67 11.71
N LEU A 97 -3.08 2.38 12.40
CA LEU A 97 -2.28 1.82 13.48
C LEU A 97 -3.12 1.34 14.67
N ARG A 98 -4.19 2.07 15.03
CA ARG A 98 -5.13 1.62 16.08
C ARG A 98 -5.88 0.35 15.67
N TRP A 99 -6.34 0.27 14.43
CA TRP A 99 -7.04 -0.92 13.93
C TRP A 99 -6.11 -2.11 13.80
N ARG A 100 -4.89 -1.93 13.29
CA ARG A 100 -3.83 -2.96 13.28
C ARG A 100 -3.66 -3.63 14.65
N ARG A 101 -3.70 -2.83 15.73
CA ARG A 101 -3.60 -3.38 17.11
C ARG A 101 -4.80 -4.24 17.54
N ARG A 102 -5.95 -4.12 16.88
CA ARG A 102 -7.15 -4.89 17.18
C ARG A 102 -7.30 -6.09 16.24
N LEU A 103 -7.09 -5.87 14.95
CA LEU A 103 -7.32 -6.86 13.89
C LEU A 103 -6.33 -8.03 13.95
N ARG A 104 -5.14 -7.84 14.54
CA ARG A 104 -4.15 -8.92 14.75
C ARG A 104 -4.66 -10.10 15.59
N TRP A 105 -5.75 -9.91 16.34
CA TRP A 105 -6.33 -10.93 17.22
C TRP A 105 -7.50 -11.70 16.59
N ILE A 106 -7.90 -11.36 15.36
CA ILE A 106 -8.95 -12.11 14.66
C ILE A 106 -8.42 -13.53 14.40
N PRO A 107 -9.14 -14.59 14.82
CA PRO A 107 -8.74 -15.97 14.61
C PRO A 107 -9.03 -16.40 13.17
N ALA A 108 -8.32 -15.79 12.22
CA ALA A 108 -8.40 -16.08 10.79
C ALA A 108 -7.00 -16.19 10.19
N SER A 109 -6.94 -16.75 8.99
CA SER A 109 -5.72 -16.92 8.22
C SER A 109 -5.97 -16.60 6.74
N MET A 110 -4.93 -16.19 6.05
CA MET A 110 -4.91 -15.99 4.60
C MET A 110 -3.83 -16.86 3.97
N ASP A 111 -4.00 -17.17 2.68
CA ASP A 111 -3.02 -17.89 1.88
C ASP A 111 -2.32 -16.92 0.91
N ASP A 112 -1.00 -17.07 0.74
CA ASP A 112 -0.19 -16.50 -0.35
C ASP A 112 0.69 -17.58 -1.00
N ASP A 113 1.61 -17.17 -1.88
CA ASP A 113 2.54 -18.08 -2.56
C ASP A 113 3.55 -18.76 -1.63
N GLY A 114 3.82 -18.15 -0.48
CA GLY A 114 4.71 -18.67 0.55
C GLY A 114 3.99 -19.57 1.56
N GLY A 115 2.66 -19.67 1.50
CA GLY A 115 1.85 -20.53 2.34
C GLY A 115 0.76 -19.77 3.11
N ARG A 116 0.38 -20.33 4.26
CA ARG A 116 -0.69 -19.77 5.10
C ARG A 116 -0.10 -18.93 6.23
N PHE A 117 -0.66 -17.74 6.46
CA PHE A 117 -0.32 -16.90 7.60
C PHE A 117 -1.57 -16.42 8.35
N SER A 118 -1.41 -16.24 9.66
CA SER A 118 -2.44 -15.73 10.56
C SER A 118 -2.65 -14.22 10.41
N MET A 119 -3.80 -13.70 10.88
CA MET A 119 -3.99 -12.25 10.98
C MET A 119 -2.92 -11.59 11.87
N ARG A 120 -2.40 -12.32 12.87
CA ARG A 120 -1.30 -11.83 13.70
C ARG A 120 -0.04 -11.62 12.87
N GLU A 121 0.37 -12.62 12.10
CA GLU A 121 1.54 -12.52 11.21
C GLU A 121 1.35 -11.46 10.13
N LEU A 122 0.15 -11.37 9.54
CA LEU A 122 -0.19 -10.32 8.57
C LEU A 122 0.09 -8.94 9.17
N TYR A 123 -0.54 -8.65 10.30
CA TYR A 123 -0.46 -7.33 10.90
C TYR A 123 0.89 -7.07 11.57
N ASP A 124 1.52 -8.03 12.26
CA ASP A 124 2.76 -7.77 13.00
C ASP A 124 3.99 -7.81 12.09
N VAL A 125 4.02 -8.69 11.08
CA VAL A 125 5.19 -8.93 10.21
C VAL A 125 4.96 -8.45 8.78
N VAL A 126 3.98 -9.00 8.08
CA VAL A 126 3.83 -8.83 6.62
C VAL A 126 3.63 -7.36 6.25
N LEU A 127 2.67 -6.67 6.87
CA LEU A 127 2.41 -5.25 6.56
C LEU A 127 3.54 -4.31 7.00
N THR A 128 4.34 -4.71 7.99
CA THR A 128 5.54 -3.92 8.34
C THR A 128 6.63 -4.11 7.32
N ARG A 129 6.89 -5.35 6.91
CA ARG A 129 7.82 -5.67 5.83
C ARG A 129 7.43 -4.91 4.55
N ASP A 130 6.15 -4.92 4.19
CA ASP A 130 5.59 -4.29 3.00
C ASP A 130 5.93 -2.79 2.91
N ILE A 131 5.66 -2.04 3.99
CA ILE A 131 6.02 -0.61 4.07
C ILE A 131 7.53 -0.37 3.92
N TRP A 132 8.38 -1.28 4.42
CA TRP A 132 9.83 -1.18 4.23
C TRP A 132 10.24 -1.48 2.79
N ILE A 133 9.64 -2.48 2.14
CA ILE A 133 9.89 -2.81 0.74
C ILE A 133 9.52 -1.62 -0.15
N HIS A 134 8.32 -1.07 0.01
CA HIS A 134 7.88 0.08 -0.80
C HIS A 134 8.66 1.36 -0.51
N ARG A 135 9.22 1.49 0.70
CA ARG A 135 10.20 2.55 0.96
C ARG A 135 11.48 2.35 0.16
N VAL A 136 11.99 1.11 0.07
CA VAL A 136 13.15 0.78 -0.76
C VAL A 136 12.86 1.05 -2.23
N ASP A 137 11.69 0.68 -2.73
CA ASP A 137 11.26 0.93 -4.11
C ASP A 137 11.36 2.42 -4.47
N ILE A 138 10.79 3.29 -3.63
CA ILE A 138 10.83 4.75 -3.84
C ILE A 138 12.26 5.30 -3.67
N SER A 139 13.00 4.81 -2.68
CA SER A 139 14.39 5.23 -2.48
C SER A 139 15.28 4.92 -3.68
N ARG A 140 15.14 3.72 -4.26
CA ARG A 140 15.89 3.31 -5.46
C ARG A 140 15.47 4.09 -6.68
N ALA A 141 14.16 4.23 -6.92
CA ALA A 141 13.62 4.97 -8.06
C ALA A 141 14.11 6.43 -8.07
N THR A 142 14.20 7.07 -6.90
CA THR A 142 14.44 8.51 -6.78
C THR A 142 15.86 8.88 -6.33
N GLY A 143 16.74 7.89 -6.13
CA GLY A 143 18.10 8.10 -5.61
C GLY A 143 18.18 8.61 -4.16
N ARG A 144 17.06 8.61 -3.41
CA ARG A 144 17.01 9.12 -2.03
C ARG A 144 17.47 8.10 -1.02
N ALA A 145 18.43 8.47 -0.18
CA ALA A 145 18.92 7.62 0.89
C ALA A 145 17.80 7.22 1.88
N MET A 146 17.77 5.95 2.25
CA MET A 146 16.86 5.45 3.27
C MET A 146 17.43 5.73 4.67
N ILE A 147 17.21 6.95 5.17
CA ILE A 147 17.69 7.34 6.51
C ILE A 147 16.82 6.67 7.58
N LEU A 148 17.43 5.90 8.48
CA LEU A 148 16.75 5.35 9.64
C LEU A 148 16.55 6.47 10.68
N THR A 149 15.39 6.50 11.33
CA THR A 149 15.19 7.39 12.48
C THR A 149 16.24 7.04 13.53
N PRO A 150 17.03 8.00 14.03
CA PRO A 150 17.99 7.74 15.10
C PRO A 150 17.30 7.09 16.31
N PRO A 151 18.00 6.21 17.05
CA PRO A 151 17.46 5.60 18.26
C PRO A 151 17.13 6.63 19.35
#